data_AF-A0A226DG96-F1
#
_entry.id   AF-A0A226DG96-F1
#
_cell.length_a   1.000
_cell.length_b   1.000
_cell.length_c   1.000
_cell.angle_alpha   90.00
_cell.angle_beta   90.00
_cell.angle_gamma   90.00
#
_symmetry.space_group_name_H-M   'P 1'
#
loop_
_entity.id
_entity.type
_entity.pdbx_description
1 polymer ?
#
loop_
_entity_poly.entity_id
_entity_poly.type
_entity_poly.pdbx_seq_one_letter_code
_entity_poly.pdbx_strand_id
1 'polypeptide(L)'
;MIRPTSQLKWERTLRVNNVLWPRVGHWRLIFLVCLALCALLHWAIGSFCGMMWAKDEFLEVESVTLGSPIQTIPVVHLSSGLVNGWKNASLENLTQSSPELQAYILKNYIIPPSPFRDSRNGVDWTPLYPTDTSKQQEVVKFVLALFSRKKNGTFIEAGANDGEFYSNTMLLERYFAWSGVLIEGDPRPLKKLTDRNRAAFIAKCCLSTTIRPKVMTFLRHQTGEGLTFIRGKRHFIGGEDKYQPFESQCFPIYAILSALNLTTVDYFSLDIEGAELDVLKTIPWNKVLIKVFSIEVHAAYVTP
;
A
#
# COMPACT_ATOMS: atom_id res chain seq x y z
N MET A 1 31.19 -37.44 -44.80
CA MET A 1 30.54 -38.39 -45.71
C MET A 1 29.07 -38.50 -45.32
N ILE A 2 28.19 -38.14 -46.26
CA ILE A 2 26.83 -38.66 -46.48
C ILE A 2 25.78 -38.40 -45.37
N ARG A 3 24.95 -37.37 -45.57
CA ARG A 3 23.47 -37.51 -45.47
C ARG A 3 23.01 -38.16 -46.80
N PRO A 4 21.93 -38.97 -46.90
CA PRO A 4 20.57 -38.42 -46.81
C PRO A 4 19.37 -39.38 -46.49
N THR A 5 18.26 -38.75 -46.10
CA THR A 5 16.83 -38.97 -46.46
C THR A 5 16.20 -40.37 -46.58
N SER A 6 14.96 -40.48 -46.06
CA SER A 6 13.86 -41.12 -46.81
C SER A 6 12.50 -40.49 -46.50
N GLN A 7 11.96 -39.78 -47.49
CA GLN A 7 10.53 -39.51 -47.64
C GLN A 7 9.81 -40.83 -47.98
N LEU A 8 8.59 -41.02 -47.46
CA LEU A 8 7.66 -42.03 -47.95
C LEU A 8 6.52 -41.33 -48.70
N LYS A 9 6.59 -41.44 -50.04
CA LYS A 9 5.49 -41.20 -50.96
C LYS A 9 4.57 -42.42 -50.97
N TRP A 10 3.26 -42.19 -50.96
CA TRP A 10 2.29 -43.13 -51.51
C TRP A 10 1.46 -42.40 -52.56
N GLU A 11 1.75 -42.70 -53.82
CA GLU A 11 0.80 -42.54 -54.92
C GLU A 11 0.29 -43.93 -55.29
N ARG A 12 -1.03 -44.08 -55.40
CA ARG A 12 -1.66 -44.88 -56.45
C ARG A 12 -3.06 -44.36 -56.72
N THR A 13 -3.16 -43.79 -57.91
CA THR A 13 -4.31 -43.55 -58.80
C THR A 13 -5.47 -44.54 -58.67
N LEU A 14 -6.70 -44.06 -58.86
CA LEU A 14 -7.66 -44.62 -59.83
C LEU A 14 -8.89 -43.70 -60.05
N ARG A 15 -9.01 -43.27 -61.31
CA ARG A 15 -10.19 -43.00 -62.16
C ARG A 15 -11.34 -42.10 -61.67
N VAL A 16 -11.46 -41.02 -62.44
CA VAL A 16 -12.65 -40.19 -62.67
C VAL A 16 -13.82 -41.04 -63.17
N ASN A 17 -15.00 -40.83 -62.58
CA ASN A 17 -16.29 -40.99 -63.28
C ASN A 17 -17.22 -39.82 -62.90
N ASN A 18 -17.70 -39.14 -63.94
CA ASN A 18 -18.59 -37.99 -63.90
C ASN A 18 -19.95 -38.34 -63.30
N VAL A 19 -20.40 -37.60 -62.27
CA VAL A 19 -21.82 -37.39 -61.99
C VAL A 19 -22.05 -35.95 -61.49
N LEU A 20 -22.52 -35.11 -62.42
CA LEU A 20 -23.51 -34.04 -62.31
C LEU A 20 -23.59 -33.19 -61.01
N TRP A 21 -23.28 -31.90 -61.17
CA TRP A 21 -23.68 -30.78 -60.32
C TRP A 21 -25.19 -30.77 -60.04
N PRO A 22 -25.64 -30.45 -58.80
CA PRO A 22 -25.97 -29.03 -58.52
C PRO A 22 -25.85 -28.66 -57.02
N ARG A 23 -24.74 -28.04 -56.58
CA ARG A 23 -24.66 -27.48 -55.20
C ARG A 23 -23.87 -26.16 -55.08
N VAL A 24 -23.89 -25.26 -56.08
CA VAL A 24 -23.20 -23.94 -55.91
C VAL A 24 -23.95 -23.03 -54.92
N GLY A 25 -25.28 -23.15 -54.82
CA GLY A 25 -26.09 -22.25 -53.99
C GLY A 25 -25.95 -22.49 -52.49
N HIS A 26 -25.83 -23.74 -52.06
CA HIS A 26 -25.76 -24.10 -50.64
C HIS A 26 -24.43 -23.67 -50.00
N TRP A 27 -23.32 -23.85 -50.70
CA TRP A 27 -22.01 -23.40 -50.21
C TRP A 27 -21.88 -21.88 -50.18
N ARG A 28 -22.48 -21.15 -51.14
CA ARG A 28 -22.54 -19.68 -51.08
C ARG A 28 -23.35 -19.18 -49.89
N LEU A 29 -24.48 -19.82 -49.59
CA LEU A 29 -25.29 -19.46 -48.43
C LEU A 29 -24.56 -19.77 -47.12
N ILE A 30 -23.92 -20.94 -47.01
CA ILE A 30 -23.10 -21.30 -45.84
C ILE A 30 -21.93 -20.33 -45.68
N PHE A 31 -21.24 -19.96 -46.77
CA PHE A 31 -20.11 -19.04 -46.71
C PHE A 31 -20.54 -17.61 -46.32
N LEU A 32 -21.69 -17.15 -46.81
CA LEU A 32 -22.27 -15.86 -46.42
C LEU A 32 -22.78 -15.87 -44.97
N VAL A 33 -23.36 -16.97 -44.50
CA VAL A 33 -23.76 -17.15 -43.09
C VAL A 33 -22.54 -17.21 -42.19
N CYS A 34 -21.47 -17.90 -42.58
CA CYS A 34 -20.20 -17.90 -41.83
C CYS A 34 -19.55 -16.51 -41.80
N LEU A 35 -19.56 -15.75 -42.89
CA LEU A 35 -19.07 -14.36 -42.91
C LEU A 35 -19.93 -13.45 -42.03
N ALA A 36 -21.25 -13.59 -42.05
CA ALA A 36 -22.16 -12.84 -41.19
C ALA A 36 -21.98 -13.21 -39.71
N LEU A 37 -21.78 -14.49 -39.40
CA LEU A 37 -21.49 -14.96 -38.04
C LEU A 37 -20.10 -14.51 -37.58
N CYS A 38 -19.08 -14.52 -38.44
CA CYS A 38 -17.76 -13.96 -38.13
C CYS A 38 -17.82 -12.44 -37.93
N ALA A 39 -18.63 -11.72 -38.71
CA ALA A 39 -18.85 -10.29 -38.53
C ALA A 39 -19.63 -9.98 -37.24
N LEU A 40 -20.63 -10.80 -36.90
CA LEU A 40 -21.35 -10.72 -35.62
C LEU A 40 -20.46 -11.10 -34.45
N LEU A 41 -19.54 -12.05 -34.61
CA LEU A 41 -18.56 -12.41 -33.58
C LEU A 41 -17.51 -11.29 -33.44
N HIS A 42 -17.05 -10.68 -34.53
CA HIS A 42 -16.17 -9.50 -34.49
C HIS A 42 -16.86 -8.27 -33.92
N TRP A 43 -18.15 -8.08 -34.20
CA TRP A 43 -18.95 -7.00 -33.60
C TRP A 43 -19.24 -7.30 -32.13
N ALA A 44 -19.56 -8.54 -31.76
CA ALA A 44 -19.75 -8.94 -30.37
C ALA A 44 -18.44 -8.83 -29.59
N ILE A 45 -17.31 -9.29 -30.12
CA ILE A 45 -15.97 -9.12 -29.52
C ILE A 45 -15.58 -7.64 -29.52
N GLY A 46 -15.90 -6.86 -30.56
CA GLY A 46 -15.66 -5.43 -30.63
C GLY A 46 -16.55 -4.61 -29.69
N SER A 47 -17.76 -5.05 -29.39
CA SER A 47 -18.68 -4.48 -28.41
C SER A 47 -18.37 -4.97 -27.00
N PHE A 48 -17.84 -6.18 -26.82
CA PHE A 48 -17.32 -6.67 -25.52
C PHE A 48 -15.98 -6.01 -25.19
N CYS A 49 -15.11 -5.82 -26.19
CA CYS A 49 -13.86 -5.07 -26.06
C CYS A 49 -14.15 -3.57 -25.95
N GLY A 50 -15.13 -3.04 -26.68
CA GLY A 50 -15.63 -1.67 -26.51
C GLY A 50 -16.28 -1.43 -25.14
N MET A 51 -16.97 -2.41 -24.55
CA MET A 51 -17.46 -2.35 -23.16
C MET A 51 -16.36 -2.56 -22.12
N MET A 52 -15.32 -3.33 -22.42
CA MET A 52 -14.14 -3.51 -21.55
C MET A 52 -13.16 -2.34 -21.63
N TRP A 53 -13.20 -1.53 -22.70
CA TRP A 53 -12.29 -0.39 -22.91
C TRP A 53 -13.01 0.97 -22.83
N ALA A 54 -14.34 1.01 -22.67
CA ALA A 54 -15.11 2.24 -22.40
C ALA A 54 -15.50 2.42 -20.92
N LYS A 55 -14.83 1.70 -20.02
CA LYS A 55 -14.87 1.98 -18.58
C LYS A 55 -13.46 1.88 -18.01
N ASP A 56 -12.62 2.81 -18.46
CA ASP A 56 -11.74 3.50 -17.53
C ASP A 56 -12.64 4.18 -16.47
N GLU A 57 -13.16 3.40 -15.51
CA GLU A 57 -13.70 3.91 -14.25
C GLU A 57 -12.52 4.46 -13.42
N PHE A 58 -11.84 5.46 -13.98
CA PHE A 58 -11.21 6.47 -13.15
C PHE A 58 -12.31 7.07 -12.30
N LEU A 59 -12.12 6.97 -10.98
CA LEU A 59 -12.71 7.73 -9.89
C LEU A 59 -13.55 8.98 -10.28
N GLU A 60 -14.70 8.81 -10.94
CA GLU A 60 -15.75 9.83 -10.98
C GLU A 60 -16.46 9.80 -9.63
N VAL A 61 -15.86 10.48 -8.67
CA VAL A 61 -16.50 10.80 -7.40
C VAL A 61 -17.21 12.13 -7.62
N GLU A 62 -18.54 12.09 -7.80
CA GLU A 62 -19.37 13.29 -7.74
C GLU A 62 -19.01 14.11 -6.49
N SER A 63 -18.87 15.43 -6.66
CA SER A 63 -18.59 16.35 -5.57
C SER A 63 -19.75 16.35 -4.57
N VAL A 64 -19.62 15.58 -3.49
CA VAL A 64 -20.58 15.58 -2.37
C VAL A 64 -20.17 16.67 -1.38
N THR A 65 -21.10 17.59 -1.12
CA THR A 65 -21.01 18.55 -0.02
C THR A 65 -21.01 17.79 1.31
N LEU A 66 -19.88 17.80 2.02
CA LEU A 66 -19.72 17.16 3.32
C LEU A 66 -20.52 17.92 4.38
N GLY A 67 -21.58 17.28 4.89
CA GLY A 67 -22.26 17.68 6.11
C GLY A 67 -21.44 17.31 7.35
N SER A 68 -21.28 18.31 8.23
CA SER A 68 -20.89 18.26 9.65
C SER A 68 -19.46 17.79 10.01
N PRO A 69 -18.75 18.51 10.90
CA PRO A 69 -17.39 18.17 11.32
C PRO A 69 -17.36 16.90 12.18
N ILE A 70 -16.40 16.01 11.88
CA ILE A 70 -16.09 14.82 12.68
C ILE A 70 -15.59 15.26 14.07
N GLN A 71 -16.09 14.58 15.10
CA GLN A 71 -15.76 14.80 16.51
C GLN A 71 -14.24 14.90 16.72
N THR A 72 -13.82 16.05 17.25
CA THR A 72 -12.48 16.28 17.80
C THR A 72 -12.22 15.25 18.90
N ILE A 73 -11.15 14.47 18.78
CA ILE A 73 -10.67 13.58 19.84
C ILE A 73 -10.33 14.47 21.05
N PRO A 74 -10.85 14.18 22.26
CA PRO A 74 -10.57 15.00 23.43
C PRO A 74 -9.07 14.97 23.75
N VAL A 75 -8.45 16.15 23.75
CA VAL A 75 -7.08 16.33 24.21
C VAL A 75 -7.07 16.01 25.71
N VAL A 76 -6.45 14.90 26.09
CA VAL A 76 -6.23 14.56 27.50
C VAL A 76 -5.27 15.60 28.08
N HIS A 77 -5.77 16.52 28.90
CA HIS A 77 -4.96 17.45 29.68
C HIS A 77 -4.16 16.68 30.74
N LEU A 78 -2.94 16.27 30.40
CA LEU A 78 -1.96 15.82 31.39
C LEU A 78 -1.31 17.03 32.05
N SER A 79 -1.19 16.98 33.38
CA SER A 79 -0.52 18.02 34.17
C SER A 79 0.92 18.22 33.66
N SER A 80 1.25 19.47 33.36
CA SER A 80 2.49 19.90 32.70
C SER A 80 3.80 19.52 33.42
N GLY A 81 3.71 19.06 34.67
CA GLY A 81 4.85 18.75 35.53
C GLY A 81 5.52 17.39 35.28
N LEU A 82 4.84 16.40 34.68
CA LEU A 82 5.38 15.04 34.58
C LEU A 82 6.25 14.78 33.35
N VAL A 83 6.18 15.61 32.30
CA VAL A 83 6.74 15.24 30.97
C VAL A 83 8.08 15.92 30.65
N ASN A 84 8.50 16.93 31.42
CA ASN A 84 9.67 17.76 31.08
C ASN A 84 11.03 17.23 31.60
N GLY A 85 11.07 16.05 32.23
CA GLY A 85 12.28 15.55 32.92
C GLY A 85 12.78 14.15 32.50
N TRP A 86 12.21 13.52 31.48
CA TRP A 86 12.53 12.13 31.15
C TRP A 86 13.82 12.05 30.31
N LYS A 87 14.84 11.39 30.84
CA LYS A 87 16.04 10.97 30.08
C LYS A 87 15.73 9.66 29.35
N ASN A 88 16.37 9.37 28.22
CA ASN A 88 16.12 8.14 27.45
C ASN A 88 16.11 6.84 28.29
N ALA A 89 16.99 6.74 29.30
CA ALA A 89 17.07 5.59 30.21
C ALA A 89 15.80 5.36 31.07
N SER A 90 14.96 6.38 31.29
CA SER A 90 13.69 6.20 32.01
C SER A 90 12.56 5.66 31.12
N LEU A 91 12.67 5.82 29.80
CA LEU A 91 11.66 5.33 28.85
C LEU A 91 11.76 3.81 28.63
N GLU A 92 12.97 3.24 28.61
CA GLU A 92 13.19 1.81 28.36
C GLU A 92 12.64 0.89 29.48
N ASN A 93 12.35 1.46 30.65
CA ASN A 93 11.71 0.75 31.77
C ASN A 93 10.18 0.72 31.63
N LEU A 94 9.61 1.56 30.78
CA LEU A 94 8.17 1.59 30.53
C LEU A 94 7.77 0.49 29.55
N THR A 95 6.51 0.06 29.68
CA THR A 95 5.92 -0.90 28.74
C THR A 95 4.87 -0.22 27.89
N GLN A 96 4.45 -0.88 26.82
CA GLN A 96 3.43 -0.38 25.90
C GLN A 96 2.09 0.01 26.57
N SER A 97 1.80 -0.49 27.78
CA SER A 97 0.59 -0.14 28.55
C SER A 97 0.80 1.00 29.57
N SER A 98 2.02 1.55 29.70
CA SER A 98 2.30 2.64 30.64
C SER A 98 1.65 3.96 30.19
N PRO A 99 0.75 4.57 31.00
CA PRO A 99 0.13 5.86 30.65
C PRO A 99 1.14 6.98 30.46
N GLU A 100 2.25 6.96 31.21
CA GLU A 100 3.33 7.95 31.10
C GLU A 100 4.02 7.86 29.74
N LEU A 101 4.18 6.64 29.21
CA LEU A 101 4.73 6.43 27.88
C LEU A 101 3.80 7.01 26.80
N GLN A 102 2.50 6.73 26.93
CA GLN A 102 1.49 7.20 25.96
C GLN A 102 1.42 8.72 25.96
N ALA A 103 1.41 9.34 27.14
CA ALA A 103 1.50 10.79 27.32
C ALA A 103 2.75 11.39 26.66
N TYR A 104 3.90 10.76 26.88
CA TYR A 104 5.17 11.19 26.31
C TYR A 104 5.19 11.08 24.78
N ILE A 105 4.67 9.99 24.21
CA ILE A 105 4.53 9.79 22.76
C ILE A 105 3.62 10.88 22.17
N LEU A 106 2.43 11.07 22.73
CA LEU A 106 1.46 12.05 22.25
C LEU A 106 2.05 13.46 22.20
N LYS A 107 2.79 13.86 23.25
CA LYS A 107 3.36 15.21 23.35
C LYS A 107 4.54 15.45 22.41
N ASN A 108 5.43 14.47 22.26
CA ASN A 108 6.75 14.70 21.65
C ASN A 108 6.88 14.13 20.22
N TYR A 109 6.15 13.03 19.93
CA TYR A 109 6.34 12.25 18.71
C TYR A 109 5.16 12.30 17.75
N ILE A 110 3.97 12.71 18.20
CA ILE A 110 2.79 12.85 17.35
C ILE A 110 2.69 14.28 16.81
N ILE A 111 2.47 14.40 15.51
CA ILE A 111 2.00 15.62 14.83
C ILE A 111 0.51 15.42 14.51
N PRO A 112 -0.36 16.38 14.83
CA PRO A 112 -1.77 16.29 14.49
C PRO A 112 -2.00 16.34 12.97
N PRO A 113 -3.14 15.83 12.47
CA PRO A 113 -3.50 15.96 11.06
C PRO A 113 -3.47 17.41 10.61
N SER A 114 -3.16 17.62 9.33
CA SER A 114 -3.35 18.93 8.72
C SER A 114 -4.82 19.36 8.88
N PRO A 115 -5.10 20.61 9.31
CA PRO A 115 -6.48 21.12 9.40
C PRO A 115 -7.14 21.25 8.01
N PHE A 116 -6.34 21.13 6.96
CA PHE A 116 -6.71 21.28 5.59
C PHE A 116 -7.11 19.92 5.03
N ARG A 117 -8.37 19.77 4.59
CA ARG A 117 -8.91 18.47 4.10
C ARG A 117 -9.34 18.46 2.64
N ASP A 118 -9.34 19.61 1.95
CA ASP A 118 -9.59 19.69 0.52
C ASP A 118 -8.50 20.52 -0.20
N SER A 119 -8.47 20.44 -1.52
CA SER A 119 -7.53 21.19 -2.37
C SER A 119 -7.67 22.71 -2.26
N ARG A 120 -8.80 23.20 -1.74
CA ARG A 120 -9.04 24.63 -1.48
C ARG A 120 -8.54 25.05 -0.10
N ASN A 121 -8.25 24.10 0.77
CA ASN A 121 -7.81 24.34 2.13
C ASN A 121 -6.32 24.05 2.33
N GLY A 122 -5.59 23.36 1.45
CA GLY A 122 -4.12 23.32 1.55
C GLY A 122 -3.45 21.95 1.56
N VAL A 123 -4.18 20.87 1.28
CA VAL A 123 -3.53 19.63 0.84
C VAL A 123 -3.43 19.70 -0.67
N ASP A 124 -2.21 19.87 -1.18
CA ASP A 124 -1.96 19.80 -2.61
C ASP A 124 -2.03 18.34 -3.06
N TRP A 125 -3.20 17.89 -3.51
CA TRP A 125 -3.39 16.54 -4.01
C TRP A 125 -2.81 16.31 -5.41
N THR A 126 -2.07 17.28 -5.97
CA THR A 126 -1.26 17.06 -7.16
C THR A 126 -0.21 15.99 -6.83
N PRO A 127 -0.16 14.88 -7.58
CA PRO A 127 0.87 13.87 -7.37
C PRO A 127 2.27 14.48 -7.57
N LEU A 128 3.12 14.37 -6.56
CA LEU A 128 4.57 14.61 -6.63
C LEU A 128 5.26 13.58 -7.52
N TYR A 129 4.73 12.35 -7.59
CA TYR A 129 5.26 11.29 -8.43
C TYR A 129 4.29 10.96 -9.56
N PRO A 130 4.76 10.89 -10.83
CA PRO A 130 3.92 10.39 -11.91
C PRO A 130 3.52 8.96 -11.56
N THR A 131 2.21 8.75 -11.41
CA THR A 131 1.67 7.44 -11.05
C THR A 131 1.99 6.46 -12.16
N ASP A 132 2.88 5.50 -11.91
CA ASP A 132 2.76 4.20 -12.56
C ASP A 132 1.53 3.54 -11.90
N THR A 133 0.37 3.86 -12.46
CA THR A 133 -0.97 3.60 -11.93
C THR A 133 -1.24 2.13 -11.59
N SER A 134 -0.38 1.22 -12.04
CA SER A 134 -0.66 -0.21 -12.05
C SER A 134 -0.52 -0.92 -10.70
N LYS A 135 0.45 -0.60 -9.83
CA LYS A 135 0.73 -1.46 -8.65
C LYS A 135 0.07 -1.01 -7.34
N GLN A 136 0.20 0.26 -6.96
CA GLN A 136 -0.34 0.79 -5.70
C GLN A 136 -1.88 0.82 -5.70
N GLN A 137 -2.47 1.00 -6.88
CA GLN A 137 -3.92 0.97 -7.03
C GLN A 137 -4.51 -0.39 -6.68
N GLU A 138 -3.78 -1.50 -6.87
CA GLU A 138 -4.32 -2.84 -6.60
C GLU A 138 -4.51 -3.09 -5.11
N VAL A 139 -3.56 -2.69 -4.25
CA VAL A 139 -3.72 -2.79 -2.80
C VAL A 139 -4.92 -1.97 -2.34
N VAL A 140 -5.02 -0.73 -2.81
CA VAL A 140 -6.14 0.15 -2.46
C VAL A 140 -7.48 -0.40 -2.98
N LYS A 141 -7.55 -0.88 -4.22
CA LYS A 141 -8.74 -1.52 -4.81
C LYS A 141 -9.16 -2.73 -3.98
N PHE A 142 -8.21 -3.57 -3.59
CA PHE A 142 -8.46 -4.76 -2.76
C PHE A 142 -9.01 -4.37 -1.38
N VAL A 143 -8.38 -3.42 -0.70
CA VAL A 143 -8.86 -2.91 0.60
C VAL A 143 -10.27 -2.34 0.47
N LEU A 144 -10.53 -1.51 -0.55
CA LEU A 144 -11.86 -0.96 -0.79
C LEU A 144 -12.89 -2.06 -1.08
N ALA A 145 -12.54 -3.09 -1.84
CA ALA A 145 -13.43 -4.22 -2.10
C ALA A 145 -13.80 -4.96 -0.81
N LEU A 146 -12.82 -5.28 0.05
CA LEU A 146 -13.04 -5.92 1.36
C LEU A 146 -13.98 -5.12 2.25
N PHE A 147 -13.92 -3.79 2.19
CA PHE A 147 -14.77 -2.90 2.96
C PHE A 147 -15.99 -2.38 2.22
N SER A 148 -16.38 -2.98 1.08
CA SER A 148 -17.54 -2.52 0.28
C SER A 148 -17.51 -1.01 0.00
N ARG A 149 -16.32 -0.50 -0.35
CA ARG A 149 -16.02 0.92 -0.61
C ARG A 149 -16.39 1.85 0.55
N LYS A 150 -16.26 1.37 1.80
CA LYS A 150 -16.48 2.15 3.03
C LYS A 150 -15.83 3.53 2.94
N LYS A 151 -16.55 4.54 3.41
CA LYS A 151 -16.02 5.89 3.70
C LYS A 151 -15.74 6.05 5.20
N ASN A 152 -14.89 7.02 5.55
CA ASN A 152 -14.55 7.31 6.95
C ASN A 152 -13.96 6.10 7.70
N GLY A 153 -13.10 5.33 7.03
CA GLY A 153 -12.36 4.24 7.67
C GLY A 153 -11.12 4.74 8.43
N THR A 154 -10.56 3.85 9.26
CA THR A 154 -9.33 4.13 10.02
C THR A 154 -8.16 3.29 9.52
N PHE A 155 -7.02 3.92 9.24
CA PHE A 155 -5.80 3.22 8.82
C PHE A 155 -4.60 3.43 9.75
N ILE A 156 -3.63 2.51 9.64
CA ILE A 156 -2.24 2.69 10.02
C ILE A 156 -1.39 2.47 8.77
N GLU A 157 -0.40 3.32 8.54
CA GLU A 157 0.66 3.09 7.56
C GLU A 157 2.00 3.21 8.27
N ALA A 158 2.72 2.10 8.42
CA ALA A 158 4.09 2.09 8.92
C ALA A 158 5.03 1.87 7.74
N GLY A 159 6.07 2.71 7.66
CA GLY A 159 6.83 2.93 6.42
C GLY A 159 6.20 4.01 5.55
N ALA A 160 5.69 5.08 6.17
CA ALA A 160 4.96 6.12 5.44
C ALA A 160 5.83 6.94 4.47
N ASN A 161 7.15 6.80 4.55
CA ASN A 161 8.12 7.45 3.68
C ASN A 161 7.85 8.96 3.58
N ASP A 162 7.64 9.51 2.39
CA ASP A 162 7.38 10.92 2.17
C ASP A 162 5.88 11.27 2.12
N GLY A 163 5.02 10.30 2.44
CA GLY A 163 3.57 10.45 2.45
C GLY A 163 2.90 10.34 1.09
N GLU A 164 3.62 10.00 0.01
CA GLU A 164 3.02 9.78 -1.30
C GLU A 164 3.67 8.63 -2.07
N PHE A 165 5.00 8.60 -2.17
CA PHE A 165 5.71 7.58 -2.93
C PHE A 165 5.43 6.20 -2.34
N TYR A 166 4.75 5.34 -3.12
CA TYR A 166 4.27 4.02 -2.68
C TYR A 166 3.27 4.03 -1.51
N SER A 167 2.60 5.15 -1.24
CA SER A 167 1.61 5.17 -0.15
C SER A 167 0.39 4.30 -0.46
N ASN A 168 0.09 3.37 0.45
CA ASN A 168 -1.07 2.49 0.38
C ASN A 168 -2.34 3.13 0.97
N THR A 169 -2.24 4.33 1.57
CA THR A 169 -3.38 4.99 2.24
C THR A 169 -3.77 6.32 1.63
N MET A 170 -2.91 6.94 0.79
CA MET A 170 -3.17 8.26 0.21
C MET A 170 -4.49 8.33 -0.56
N LEU A 171 -4.80 7.30 -1.36
CA LEU A 171 -6.04 7.25 -2.13
C LEU A 171 -7.28 7.01 -1.24
N LEU A 172 -7.12 6.24 -0.15
CA LEU A 172 -8.19 6.03 0.84
C LEU A 172 -8.54 7.35 1.54
N GLU A 173 -7.52 8.12 1.90
CA GLU A 173 -7.67 9.44 2.50
C GLU A 173 -8.34 10.42 1.53
N ARG A 174 -7.78 10.54 0.32
CA ARG A 174 -8.21 11.50 -0.70
C ARG A 174 -9.66 11.29 -1.16
N TYR A 175 -10.03 10.04 -1.47
CA TYR A 175 -11.28 9.75 -2.17
C TYR A 175 -12.36 9.13 -1.28
N PHE A 176 -11.99 8.58 -0.13
CA PHE A 176 -12.92 7.87 0.77
C PHE A 176 -12.97 8.48 2.17
N ALA A 177 -12.31 9.62 2.40
CA ALA A 177 -12.26 10.31 3.68
C ALA A 177 -11.77 9.42 4.84
N TRP A 178 -10.92 8.42 4.54
CA TRP A 178 -10.26 7.67 5.59
C TRP A 178 -9.26 8.57 6.32
N SER A 179 -9.02 8.29 7.59
CA SER A 179 -8.02 9.01 8.38
C SER A 179 -7.32 8.04 9.32
N GLY A 180 -6.11 8.36 9.77
CA GLY A 180 -5.33 7.39 10.50
C GLY A 180 -4.04 7.95 11.05
N VAL A 181 -3.05 7.07 11.16
CA VAL A 181 -1.68 7.43 11.57
C VAL A 181 -0.67 6.93 10.54
N LEU A 182 0.23 7.82 10.14
CA LEU A 182 1.40 7.60 9.30
C LEU A 182 2.62 7.51 10.22
N ILE A 183 3.42 6.45 10.11
CA ILE A 183 4.57 6.19 11.00
C ILE A 183 5.83 6.16 10.13
N GLU A 184 6.75 7.07 10.41
CA GLU A 184 8.04 7.18 9.73
C GLU A 184 9.15 7.53 10.72
N GLY A 185 10.20 6.71 10.74
CA GLY A 185 11.33 6.82 11.67
C GLY A 185 12.58 7.43 11.05
N ASP A 186 12.68 7.46 9.72
CA ASP A 186 13.78 8.04 8.97
C ASP A 186 13.61 9.56 8.84
N PRO A 187 14.54 10.37 9.41
CA PRO A 187 14.40 11.83 9.40
C PRO A 187 14.34 12.47 8.01
N ARG A 188 14.89 11.81 6.98
CA ARG A 188 14.96 12.38 5.62
C ARG A 188 13.59 12.39 4.93
N PRO A 189 12.92 11.24 4.71
CA PRO A 189 11.59 11.22 4.14
C PRO A 189 10.55 11.82 5.11
N LEU A 190 10.75 11.70 6.43
CA LEU A 190 9.87 12.33 7.42
C LEU A 190 9.69 13.83 7.21
N LYS A 191 10.74 14.55 6.82
CA LYS A 191 10.63 15.98 6.51
C LYS A 191 9.66 16.24 5.35
N LYS A 192 9.73 15.42 4.30
CA LYS A 192 8.81 15.52 3.15
C LYS A 192 7.39 15.15 3.55
N LEU A 193 7.24 14.09 4.36
CA LEU A 193 5.95 13.66 4.89
C LEU A 193 5.24 14.76 5.69
N THR A 194 5.95 15.50 6.53
CA THR A 194 5.36 16.64 7.26
C THR A 194 4.94 17.77 6.32
N ASP A 195 5.71 18.01 5.26
CA ASP A 195 5.41 19.03 4.25
C ASP A 195 4.26 18.60 3.30
N ARG A 196 3.94 17.29 3.24
CA ARG A 196 2.85 16.74 2.42
C ARG A 196 1.45 17.11 2.93
N ASN A 197 1.33 17.56 4.17
CA ASN A 197 0.07 18.03 4.78
C ASN A 197 -1.07 16.99 4.72
N ARG A 198 -0.76 15.70 4.91
CA ARG A 198 -1.79 14.65 4.98
C ARG A 198 -2.78 14.94 6.12
N ALA A 199 -4.05 14.60 5.91
CA ALA A 199 -5.15 14.62 6.87
C ALA A 199 -5.12 13.39 7.81
N ALA A 200 -3.93 13.00 8.25
CA ALA A 200 -3.65 11.89 9.16
C ALA A 200 -2.62 12.32 10.22
N PHE A 201 -2.64 11.69 11.39
CA PHE A 201 -1.59 11.89 12.40
C PHE A 201 -0.26 11.40 11.83
N ILE A 202 0.85 12.05 12.22
CA ILE A 202 2.19 11.56 11.90
C ILE A 202 2.89 11.19 13.20
N ALA A 203 3.38 9.96 13.30
CA ALA A 203 4.24 9.50 14.38
C ALA A 203 5.70 9.48 13.89
N LYS A 204 6.52 10.38 14.43
CA LYS A 204 7.92 10.61 14.06
C LYS A 204 8.88 9.58 14.70
N CYS A 205 8.62 8.30 14.51
CA CYS A 205 9.31 7.22 15.20
C CYS A 205 9.30 5.92 14.38
N CYS A 206 10.21 5.00 14.69
CA CYS A 206 10.11 3.61 14.23
C CYS A 206 9.19 2.77 15.13
N LEU A 207 8.85 1.57 14.67
CA LEU A 207 8.13 0.57 15.48
C LEU A 207 9.13 -0.28 16.27
N SER A 208 8.85 -0.45 17.57
CA SER A 208 9.67 -1.30 18.43
C SER A 208 9.32 -2.77 18.18
N THR A 209 10.35 -3.60 18.04
CA THR A 209 10.23 -5.06 17.97
C THR A 209 10.05 -5.72 19.34
N THR A 210 9.84 -4.92 20.41
CA THR A 210 9.56 -5.39 21.76
C THR A 210 8.40 -4.59 22.35
N ILE A 211 7.88 -5.02 23.50
CA ILE A 211 6.81 -4.30 24.22
C ILE A 211 7.30 -3.01 24.92
N ARG A 212 8.54 -2.58 24.69
CA ARG A 212 9.17 -1.42 25.34
C ARG A 212 9.77 -0.46 24.31
N PRO A 213 9.92 0.84 24.65
CA PRO A 213 10.68 1.79 23.83
C PRO A 213 12.14 1.38 23.74
N LYS A 214 12.78 1.73 22.62
CA LYS A 214 14.23 1.59 22.44
C LYS A 214 14.72 2.52 21.34
N VAL A 215 15.98 2.94 21.41
CA VAL A 215 16.65 3.60 20.27
C VAL A 215 17.27 2.52 19.39
N MET A 216 17.07 2.62 18.09
CA MET A 216 17.66 1.72 17.11
C MET A 216 18.54 2.53 16.14
N THR A 217 19.69 1.96 15.79
CA THR A 217 20.53 2.49 14.72
C THR A 217 20.13 1.84 13.40
N PHE A 218 19.87 2.66 12.40
CA PHE A 218 19.54 2.26 11.04
C PHE A 218 20.66 2.69 10.09
N LEU A 219 20.68 2.09 8.90
CA LEU A 219 21.55 2.42 7.78
C LEU A 219 20.66 2.79 6.59
N ARG A 220 20.78 4.04 6.13
CA ARG A 220 20.01 4.59 5.01
C ARG A 220 20.87 4.71 3.76
N HIS A 221 20.38 4.27 2.61
CA HIS A 221 21.08 4.48 1.34
C HIS A 221 21.23 5.98 1.03
N GLN A 222 22.41 6.42 0.60
CA GLN A 222 22.73 7.83 0.43
C GLN A 222 21.88 8.52 -0.64
N THR A 223 21.48 7.79 -1.68
CA THR A 223 20.73 8.33 -2.83
C THR A 223 19.39 7.65 -3.10
N GLY A 224 19.14 6.51 -2.46
CA GLY A 224 17.96 5.67 -2.72
C GLY A 224 16.91 5.93 -1.66
N GLU A 225 15.67 6.12 -2.09
CA GLU A 225 14.53 6.27 -1.17
C GLU A 225 13.93 4.90 -0.86
N GLY A 226 13.36 4.74 0.34
CA GLY A 226 12.82 3.45 0.80
C GLY A 226 13.88 2.35 0.98
N LEU A 227 15.15 2.70 1.15
CA LEU A 227 16.23 1.72 1.35
C LEU A 227 16.92 1.96 2.69
N THR A 228 16.21 1.61 3.76
CA THR A 228 16.65 1.78 5.15
C THR A 228 16.57 0.46 5.89
N PHE A 229 17.65 0.07 6.56
CA PHE A 229 17.72 -1.23 7.25
C PHE A 229 18.27 -1.08 8.67
N ILE A 230 17.93 -2.01 9.55
CA ILE A 230 18.48 -2.05 10.91
C ILE A 230 19.97 -2.38 10.83
N ARG A 231 20.83 -1.55 11.45
CA ARG A 231 22.27 -1.77 11.48
C ARG A 231 22.60 -3.13 12.12
N GLY A 232 23.44 -3.92 11.46
CA GLY A 232 23.80 -5.27 11.90
C GLY A 232 22.88 -6.38 11.40
N LYS A 233 21.77 -6.06 10.71
CA LYS A 233 21.03 -7.02 9.88
C LYS A 233 21.59 -6.98 8.45
N ARG A 234 21.72 -8.13 7.79
CA ARG A 234 22.37 -8.27 6.46
C ARG A 234 21.40 -7.95 5.32
N HIS A 235 21.06 -6.68 5.15
CA HIS A 235 20.20 -6.22 4.05
C HIS A 235 20.87 -4.98 3.44
N PHE A 236 21.82 -5.17 2.53
CA PHE A 236 22.42 -4.06 1.78
C PHE A 236 22.39 -4.38 0.30
N ILE A 237 22.01 -3.38 -0.50
CA ILE A 237 22.16 -3.41 -1.94
C ILE A 237 23.48 -2.70 -2.25
N GLY A 238 24.50 -3.46 -2.64
CA GLY A 238 25.84 -2.95 -2.86
C GLY A 238 26.68 -2.86 -1.58
N GLY A 239 27.67 -1.98 -1.56
CA GLY A 239 28.61 -1.80 -0.45
C GLY A 239 28.05 -0.93 0.69
N GLU A 240 28.54 -1.17 1.90
CA GLU A 240 28.16 -0.41 3.12
C GLU A 240 28.54 1.07 3.02
N ASP A 241 29.54 1.42 2.20
CA ASP A 241 29.97 2.79 1.89
C ASP A 241 28.86 3.65 1.27
N LYS A 242 27.84 3.02 0.69
CA LYS A 242 26.66 3.69 0.14
C LYS A 242 25.60 4.04 1.19
N TYR A 243 25.82 3.68 2.44
CA TYR A 243 24.85 3.86 3.51
C TYR A 243 25.35 4.87 4.56
N GLN A 244 24.41 5.57 5.20
CA GLN A 244 24.70 6.49 6.31
C GLN A 244 23.90 6.07 7.55
N PRO A 245 24.55 6.00 8.72
CA PRO A 245 23.87 5.65 9.95
C PRO A 245 23.01 6.81 10.45
N PHE A 246 21.87 6.47 11.04
CA PHE A 246 21.07 7.38 11.85
C PHE A 246 20.40 6.62 12.99
N GLU A 247 20.01 7.34 14.04
CA GLU A 247 19.27 6.78 15.15
C GLU A 247 17.80 7.20 15.07
N SER A 248 16.91 6.27 15.43
CA SER A 248 15.49 6.57 15.56
C SER A 248 14.96 5.96 16.85
N GLN A 249 14.14 6.75 17.56
CA GLN A 249 13.42 6.26 18.72
C GLN A 249 12.27 5.37 18.22
N CYS A 250 12.23 4.14 18.70
CA CYS A 250 11.15 3.20 18.40
C CYS A 250 10.18 3.07 19.57
N PHE A 251 8.89 2.96 19.26
CA PHE A 251 7.84 2.69 20.24
C PHE A 251 7.01 1.46 19.84
N PRO A 252 6.51 0.67 20.80
CA PRO A 252 5.56 -0.39 20.50
C PRO A 252 4.30 0.19 19.85
N ILE A 253 3.78 -0.45 18.80
CA ILE A 253 2.62 0.06 18.05
C ILE A 253 1.41 0.32 18.96
N TYR A 254 1.15 -0.57 19.94
CA TYR A 254 0.05 -0.38 20.89
C TYR A 254 0.18 0.91 21.72
N ALA A 255 1.40 1.33 22.06
CA ALA A 255 1.62 2.56 22.82
C ALA A 255 1.24 3.80 21.98
N ILE A 256 1.57 3.78 20.68
CA ILE A 256 1.20 4.83 19.72
C ILE A 256 -0.32 4.88 19.56
N LEU A 257 -0.95 3.72 19.32
CA LEU A 257 -2.40 3.63 19.15
C LEU A 257 -3.16 4.05 20.41
N SER A 258 -2.70 3.63 21.59
CA SER A 258 -3.30 4.03 22.86
C SER A 258 -3.16 5.54 23.11
N ALA A 259 -2.00 6.14 22.77
CA ALA A 259 -1.80 7.58 22.86
C ALA A 259 -2.78 8.38 21.98
N LEU A 260 -3.20 7.80 20.86
CA LEU A 260 -4.19 8.36 19.93
C LEU A 260 -5.64 7.93 20.22
N ASN A 261 -5.87 7.14 21.28
CA ASN A 261 -7.16 6.50 21.58
C ASN A 261 -7.73 5.66 20.43
N LEU A 262 -6.87 5.00 19.65
CA LEU A 262 -7.24 4.09 18.57
C LEU A 262 -7.23 2.64 19.04
N THR A 263 -8.41 2.06 19.27
CA THR A 263 -8.55 0.65 19.68
C THR A 263 -9.08 -0.26 18.57
N THR A 264 -9.68 0.32 17.53
CA THR A 264 -10.14 -0.39 16.34
C THR A 264 -9.62 0.30 15.09
N VAL A 265 -8.97 -0.48 14.22
CA VAL A 265 -8.40 -0.01 12.96
C VAL A 265 -8.92 -0.89 11.83
N ASP A 266 -9.37 -0.27 10.74
CA ASP A 266 -9.88 -1.01 9.59
C ASP A 266 -8.72 -1.60 8.78
N TYR A 267 -7.67 -0.82 8.51
CA TYR A 267 -6.56 -1.25 7.65
C TYR A 267 -5.19 -0.92 8.24
N PHE A 268 -4.26 -1.87 8.22
CA PHE A 268 -2.86 -1.64 8.58
C PHE A 268 -1.95 -2.05 7.41
N SER A 269 -1.35 -1.06 6.75
CA SER A 269 -0.20 -1.24 5.85
C SER A 269 1.09 -1.29 6.67
N LEU A 270 1.75 -2.43 6.70
CA LEU A 270 2.98 -2.68 7.46
C LEU A 270 4.12 -3.03 6.50
N ASP A 271 4.99 -2.06 6.27
CA ASP A 271 6.13 -2.12 5.35
C ASP A 271 7.29 -1.40 6.05
N ILE A 272 8.12 -2.15 6.79
CA ILE A 272 9.15 -1.56 7.66
C ILE A 272 10.51 -2.25 7.48
N GLU A 273 10.75 -2.73 6.27
CA GLU A 273 12.03 -3.22 5.80
C GLU A 273 12.62 -4.38 6.63
N GLY A 274 11.77 -5.34 7.04
CA GLY A 274 12.18 -6.64 7.57
C GLY A 274 12.00 -6.82 9.08
N ALA A 275 11.22 -5.97 9.72
CA ALA A 275 10.89 -6.06 11.16
C ALA A 275 9.41 -6.41 11.44
N GLU A 276 8.64 -6.74 10.39
CA GLU A 276 7.19 -6.89 10.41
C GLU A 276 6.75 -7.96 11.41
N LEU A 277 7.31 -9.17 11.31
CA LEU A 277 6.97 -10.29 12.19
C LEU A 277 7.26 -9.97 13.67
N ASP A 278 8.38 -9.33 13.95
CA ASP A 278 8.75 -9.02 15.34
C ASP A 278 7.85 -7.93 15.92
N VAL A 279 7.42 -6.95 15.12
CA VAL A 279 6.41 -5.97 15.52
C VAL A 279 5.05 -6.64 15.74
N LEU A 280 4.60 -7.52 14.85
CA LEU A 280 3.31 -8.23 14.98
C LEU A 280 3.23 -9.04 16.28
N LYS A 281 4.33 -9.65 16.72
CA LYS A 281 4.41 -10.38 18.00
C LYS A 281 4.19 -9.48 19.23
N THR A 282 4.36 -8.16 19.11
CA THR A 282 4.16 -7.23 20.23
C THR A 282 2.71 -6.82 20.45
N ILE A 283 1.84 -7.04 19.45
CA ILE A 283 0.48 -6.52 19.46
C ILE A 283 -0.37 -7.27 20.51
N PRO A 284 -0.96 -6.57 21.49
CA PRO A 284 -1.90 -7.17 22.43
C PRO A 284 -3.28 -7.30 21.77
N TRP A 285 -3.52 -8.42 21.07
CA TRP A 285 -4.74 -8.69 20.30
C TRP A 285 -6.05 -8.61 21.10
N ASN A 286 -5.98 -8.72 22.43
CA ASN A 286 -7.13 -8.54 23.32
C ASN A 286 -7.45 -7.07 23.63
N LYS A 287 -6.60 -6.12 23.22
CA LYS A 287 -6.77 -4.67 23.48
C LYS A 287 -6.94 -3.83 22.22
N VAL A 288 -6.46 -4.32 21.07
CA VAL A 288 -6.62 -3.65 19.77
C VAL A 288 -7.14 -4.62 18.75
N LEU A 289 -8.16 -4.19 18.01
CA LEU A 289 -8.70 -4.90 16.86
C LEU A 289 -8.20 -4.24 15.57
N ILE A 290 -7.51 -5.01 14.75
CA ILE A 290 -7.11 -4.61 13.39
C ILE A 290 -7.76 -5.59 12.42
N LYS A 291 -8.57 -5.07 11.49
CA LYS A 291 -9.41 -5.93 10.65
C LYS A 291 -8.67 -6.51 9.45
N VAL A 292 -7.88 -5.70 8.77
CA VAL A 292 -7.13 -6.09 7.56
C VAL A 292 -5.69 -5.61 7.67
N PHE A 293 -4.77 -6.49 7.27
CA PHE A 293 -3.35 -6.18 7.16
C PHE A 293 -2.90 -6.33 5.71
N SER A 294 -2.07 -5.41 5.24
CA SER A 294 -1.15 -5.63 4.12
C SER A 294 0.26 -5.62 4.72
N ILE A 295 1.02 -6.68 4.50
CA ILE A 295 2.34 -6.86 5.12
C ILE A 295 3.35 -7.08 4.00
N GLU A 296 4.37 -6.23 3.94
CA GLU A 296 5.53 -6.49 3.10
C GLU A 296 6.33 -7.66 3.69
N VAL A 297 6.81 -8.54 2.84
CA VAL A 297 7.61 -9.69 3.26
C VAL A 297 8.90 -9.71 2.45
N HIS A 298 10.02 -9.47 3.10
CA HIS A 298 11.32 -9.73 2.50
C HIS A 298 11.52 -11.23 2.48
N ALA A 299 11.69 -11.78 1.28
CA ALA A 299 12.22 -13.12 1.16
C ALA A 299 13.59 -13.11 1.85
N ALA A 300 13.67 -13.71 3.04
CA ALA A 300 14.95 -14.09 3.60
C ALA A 300 15.58 -14.97 2.53
N TYR A 301 16.69 -14.52 1.93
CA TYR A 301 17.58 -15.46 1.26
C TYR A 301 18.11 -16.36 2.36
N VAL A 302 17.34 -17.41 2.66
CA VAL A 302 17.83 -18.57 3.39
C VAL A 302 18.85 -19.17 2.42
N THR A 303 20.10 -18.73 2.53
CA THR A 303 21.19 -19.49 1.92
C THR A 303 21.11 -20.90 2.51
N PRO A 304 20.98 -21.94 1.68
CA PRO A 304 20.89 -23.33 2.14
C PRO A 304 22.02 -23.71 3.08
#